data_AF-A0A830ECZ3-F1
#
_entry.id   AF-A0A830ECZ3-F1
#
_cell.length_a   1.000
_cell.length_b   1.000
_cell.length_c   1.000
_cell.angle_alpha   90.00
_cell.angle_beta   90.00
_cell.angle_gamma   90.00
#
_symmetry.space_group_name_H-M   'P 1'
#
loop_
_entity.id
_entity.type
_entity.pdbx_description
1 polymer ?
#
loop_
_entity_poly.entity_id
_entity_poly.type
_entity_poly.pdbx_seq_one_letter_code
_entity_poly.pdbx_strand_id
1 'polypeptide(L)'
;MTGEDDPVQHCTVAAEIEHLDVDEHRTIVIYQQAILMVIATEGQPTAAREFDVELWKEPPTEPDRDPESLFAAFIDELLTTTETTRR
;
A
#
# COMPACT_ATOMS: atom_id res chain seq x y z
N MET A 1 22.28 21.00 23.01
CA MET A 1 20.93 20.81 22.43
C MET A 1 21.09 19.74 21.39
N THR A 2 20.65 18.53 21.72
CA THR A 2 20.70 17.31 20.90
C THR A 2 19.51 17.28 19.97
N GLY A 3 19.76 16.85 18.74
CA GLY A 3 18.78 16.64 17.68
C GLY A 3 19.51 16.48 16.35
N GLU A 4 20.52 15.62 16.32
CA GLU A 4 20.97 15.04 15.06
C GLU A 4 19.87 14.08 14.64
N ASP A 5 18.93 14.58 13.84
CA ASP A 5 18.06 13.72 13.03
C ASP A 5 18.98 13.01 12.03
N ASP A 6 19.32 11.76 12.34
CA ASP A 6 19.96 10.87 11.37
C ASP A 6 19.10 10.85 10.09
N PRO A 7 19.70 10.90 8.89
CA PRO A 7 18.94 10.89 7.65
C PRO A 7 18.16 9.57 7.57
N VAL A 8 16.83 9.68 7.62
CA VAL A 8 15.92 8.55 7.42
C VAL A 8 16.23 7.94 6.06
N GLN A 9 16.86 6.75 6.04
CA GLN A 9 17.16 6.05 4.81
C GLN A 9 15.86 5.51 4.21
N HIS A 10 15.32 6.24 3.23
CA HIS A 10 14.23 5.76 2.40
C HIS A 10 14.80 4.76 1.38
N CYS A 11 14.34 3.52 1.46
CA CYS A 11 14.63 2.49 0.48
C CYS A 11 13.41 2.35 -0.44
N THR A 12 13.54 2.76 -1.69
CA THR A 12 12.50 2.53 -2.71
C THR A 12 12.70 1.12 -3.27
N VAL A 13 11.77 0.22 -2.94
CA VAL A 13 11.67 -1.09 -3.62
C VAL A 13 10.85 -0.89 -4.89
N ALA A 14 11.41 -1.30 -6.01
CA ALA A 14 10.77 -1.22 -7.31
C ALA A 14 9.63 -2.26 -7.43
N ALA A 15 8.45 -1.89 -6.95
CA ALA A 15 7.18 -2.32 -7.53
C ALA A 15 6.46 -1.01 -7.90
N GLU A 16 5.77 -0.95 -9.04
CA GLU A 16 5.04 0.25 -9.54
C GLU A 16 3.82 0.60 -8.67
N ILE A 17 3.96 0.53 -7.35
CA ILE A 17 2.95 0.90 -6.38
C ILE A 17 3.22 2.34 -5.99
N GLU A 18 2.68 3.27 -6.77
CA GLU A 18 2.62 4.68 -6.38
C GLU A 18 1.64 4.82 -5.22
N HIS A 19 2.08 5.40 -4.11
CA HIS A 19 1.22 5.64 -2.95
C HIS A 19 1.22 7.10 -2.54
N LEU A 20 0.10 7.55 -1.97
CA LEU A 20 -0.10 8.89 -1.45
C LEU A 20 -0.77 8.81 -0.08
N ASP A 21 -0.07 9.27 0.95
CA ASP A 21 -0.66 9.43 2.28
C ASP A 21 -1.68 10.57 2.27
N VAL A 22 -2.92 10.24 2.58
CA VAL A 22 -4.04 11.20 2.61
C VAL A 22 -4.14 11.83 4.00
N ASP A 23 -3.99 11.01 5.04
CA ASP A 23 -3.92 11.42 6.44
C ASP A 23 -3.23 10.36 7.29
N GLU A 24 -3.37 10.48 8.61
CA GLU A 24 -2.73 9.59 9.59
C GLU A 24 -3.23 8.13 9.58
N HIS A 25 -4.31 7.83 8.86
CA HIS A 25 -4.92 6.50 8.80
C HIS A 25 -5.09 5.98 7.36
N ARG A 26 -5.07 6.85 6.35
CA ARG A 26 -5.45 6.51 4.97
C ARG A 26 -4.31 6.75 3.99
N THR A 27 -4.08 5.75 3.15
CA THR A 27 -3.11 5.81 2.05
C THR A 27 -3.79 5.38 0.75
N ILE A 28 -3.68 6.19 -0.30
CA ILE A 28 -4.09 5.81 -1.65
C ILE A 28 -2.95 5.02 -2.28
N VAL A 29 -3.29 3.94 -2.96
CA VAL A 29 -2.37 3.02 -3.61
C VAL A 29 -2.81 2.84 -5.06
N ILE A 30 -1.91 3.09 -6.00
CA ILE A 30 -2.12 2.80 -7.42
C ILE A 30 -1.55 1.42 -7.69
N TYR A 31 -2.42 0.45 -7.98
CA TYR A 31 -2.04 -0.94 -8.23
C TYR A 31 -2.56 -1.40 -9.57
N GLN A 32 -1.67 -1.77 -10.50
CA GLN A 32 -2.04 -2.18 -11.87
C GLN A 32 -3.02 -1.18 -12.54
N GLN A 33 -2.79 0.13 -12.37
CA GLN A 33 -3.65 1.22 -12.84
C GLN A 33 -5.03 1.35 -12.16
N ALA A 34 -5.36 0.47 -11.21
CA ALA A 34 -6.50 0.63 -10.31
C ALA A 34 -6.15 1.56 -9.15
N ILE A 35 -7.15 2.24 -8.59
CA ILE A 35 -7.00 3.09 -7.41
C ILE A 35 -7.61 2.36 -6.22
N LEU A 36 -6.75 2.02 -5.26
CA LEU A 36 -7.11 1.40 -3.99
C LEU A 36 -6.94 2.41 -2.86
N MET A 37 -7.81 2.38 -1.86
CA MET A 37 -7.63 3.08 -0.60
C MET A 37 -7.36 2.07 0.50
N VAL A 38 -6.22 2.19 1.16
CA VAL A 38 -5.83 1.38 2.31
C VAL A 38 -6.08 2.19 3.58
N ILE A 39 -6.83 1.63 4.52
CA ILE A 39 -7.26 2.29 5.75
C ILE A 39 -6.77 1.47 6.94
N ALA A 40 -5.91 2.05 7.77
CA ALA A 40 -5.51 1.46 9.05
C ALA A 40 -6.73 1.38 9.98
N THR A 41 -7.08 0.17 10.43
CA THR A 41 -8.24 -0.01 11.34
C THR A 41 -7.92 0.44 12.77
N GLU A 42 -6.64 0.40 13.16
CA GLU A 42 -6.16 0.81 14.48
C GLU A 42 -4.88 1.65 14.38
N GLY A 43 -4.96 2.91 14.81
CA GLY A 43 -3.79 3.79 14.86
C GLY A 43 -3.21 4.08 13.47
N GLN A 44 -1.91 4.39 13.42
CA GLN A 44 -1.24 4.76 12.17
C GLN A 44 -0.93 3.51 11.32
N PRO A 45 -0.79 3.63 9.98
CA PRO A 45 -0.48 2.52 9.09
C PRO A 45 0.70 1.66 9.55
N THR A 46 1.75 2.26 10.09
CA THR A 46 2.92 1.50 10.56
C THR A 46 2.70 0.70 11.85
N ALA A 47 1.63 1.00 12.59
CA ALA A 47 1.27 0.34 13.85
C ALA A 47 0.02 -0.55 13.72
N ALA A 48 -0.73 -0.40 12.63
CA ALA A 48 -1.97 -1.13 12.39
C ALA A 48 -1.70 -2.62 12.20
N ARG A 49 -2.57 -3.43 12.81
CA ARG A 49 -2.54 -4.90 12.68
C ARG A 49 -3.47 -5.42 11.59
N GLU A 50 -4.38 -4.58 11.14
CA GLU A 50 -5.39 -4.87 10.16
C GLU A 50 -5.62 -3.59 9.34
N PHE A 51 -5.91 -3.81 8.06
CA PHE A 51 -6.21 -2.74 7.12
C PHE A 51 -7.47 -3.10 6.38
N ASP A 52 -8.33 -2.12 6.19
CA ASP A 52 -9.40 -2.20 5.21
C ASP A 52 -8.87 -1.72 3.85
N VAL A 53 -9.38 -2.31 2.77
CA VAL A 53 -8.96 -1.96 1.40
C VAL A 53 -10.18 -1.78 0.53
N GLU A 54 -10.36 -0.56 0.02
CA GLU A 54 -11.47 -0.19 -0.86
C GLU A 54 -10.98 0.03 -2.29
N LEU A 55 -11.71 -0.49 -3.28
CA LEU A 55 -11.50 -0.18 -4.69
C LEU A 55 -12.25 1.10 -5.06
N TRP A 56 -11.51 2.17 -5.32
CA TRP A 56 -12.06 3.47 -5.70
C TRP A 56 -12.21 3.63 -7.21
N LYS A 57 -11.35 2.98 -8.00
CA LYS A 57 -11.43 3.00 -9.47
C LYS A 57 -10.82 1.75 -10.08
N GLU A 58 -11.57 1.11 -10.98
CA GLU A 58 -11.12 -0.02 -11.79
C GLU A 58 -10.00 0.37 -12.78
N PRO A 59 -9.13 -0.58 -13.15
CA PRO A 59 -8.08 -0.33 -14.13
C PRO A 59 -8.70 -0.06 -15.51
N PRO A 60 -8.23 0.96 -16.26
CA PRO A 60 -8.84 1.34 -17.54
C PRO A 60 -8.60 0.31 -18.66
N THR A 61 -7.57 -0.52 -18.53
CA THR A 61 -7.21 -1.56 -19.50
C THR A 61 -7.93 -2.87 -19.30
N GLU A 62 -8.47 -3.11 -18.10
CA GLU A 62 -9.15 -4.36 -17.73
C GLU A 62 -10.42 -4.06 -16.89
N PRO A 63 -11.38 -3.27 -17.40
CA PRO A 63 -12.55 -2.87 -16.63
C PRO A 63 -13.47 -4.05 -16.25
N ASP A 64 -13.41 -5.16 -16.98
CA ASP A 64 -14.18 -6.37 -16.65
C ASP A 64 -13.45 -7.29 -15.66
N ARG A 65 -12.27 -6.90 -15.16
CA ARG A 65 -11.55 -7.70 -14.17
C ARG A 65 -12.31 -7.68 -12.86
N ASP A 66 -12.60 -8.89 -12.39
CA ASP A 66 -13.25 -9.10 -11.11
C ASP A 66 -12.47 -8.44 -9.96
N PRO A 67 -13.11 -7.56 -9.15
CA PRO A 67 -12.48 -6.88 -8.03
C PRO A 67 -11.87 -7.82 -6.99
N GLU A 68 -12.49 -8.97 -6.71
CA GLU A 68 -11.97 -9.94 -5.75
C GLU A 68 -10.61 -10.50 -6.21
N SER A 69 -10.49 -10.80 -7.51
CA SER A 69 -9.24 -11.22 -8.13
C SER A 69 -8.16 -10.13 -8.13
N LEU A 70 -8.54 -8.84 -8.18
CA LEU A 70 -7.61 -7.71 -8.04
C LEU A 70 -7.09 -7.59 -6.61
N PHE A 71 -7.98 -7.67 -5.61
CA PHE A 71 -7.59 -7.62 -4.19
C PHE A 71 -6.70 -8.79 -3.80
N ALA A 72 -7.03 -10.01 -4.24
CA ALA A 72 -6.22 -11.19 -3.97
C ALA A 72 -4.78 -11.02 -4.50
N ALA A 73 -4.64 -10.55 -5.75
CA ALA A 73 -3.33 -10.29 -6.35
C ALA A 73 -2.54 -9.20 -5.60
N PHE A 74 -3.22 -8.11 -5.21
CA PHE A 74 -2.62 -7.04 -4.41
C PHE A 74 -2.08 -7.54 -3.06
N ILE A 75 -2.88 -8.34 -2.34
CA ILE A 75 -2.48 -8.91 -1.05
C ILE A 75 -1.30 -9.87 -1.22
N ASP A 76 -1.34 -10.76 -2.22
CA ASP A 76 -0.25 -11.70 -2.50
C ASP A 76 1.08 -10.98 -2.81
N GLU A 77 1.03 -9.89 -3.57
CA GLU A 77 2.20 -9.08 -3.90
C GLU A 77 2.77 -8.36 -2.67
N LEU A 78 1.92 -7.80 -1.81
CA LEU A 78 2.35 -7.22 -0.54
C LEU A 78 3.04 -8.26 0.35
N LEU A 79 2.43 -9.44 0.51
CA LEU A 79 2.97 -10.52 1.35
C LEU A 79 4.33 -11.00 0.81
N THR A 80 4.44 -11.27 -0.49
CA THR A 80 5.71 -11.69 -1.10
C THR A 80 6.82 -10.64 -0.94
N THR A 81 6.50 -9.36 -1.07
CA THR A 81 7.46 -8.27 -0.88
C THR A 81 7.95 -8.20 0.57
N THR A 82 7.06 -8.40 1.55
CA THR A 82 7.45 -8.42 2.98
C THR A 82 8.29 -9.64 3.37
N GLU A 83 8.15 -10.78 2.70
CA GLU A 83 9.00 -11.95 2.94
C GLU A 83 10.44 -11.73 2.44
N THR A 84 10.61 -11.04 1.31
CA THR A 84 11.95 -10.75 0.76
C THR A 84 12.74 -9.75 1.60
N THR A 85 12.07 -8.84 2.30
CA THR A 85 12.71 -7.83 3.17
C THR A 85 13.07 -8.37 4.56
N ARG A 86 12.54 -9.54 4.96
CA ARG A 86 12.84 -10.19 6.25
C ARG A 86 14.02 -11.19 6.18
N ARG A 87 14.50 -11.54 4.99
CA ARG A 87 15.57 -12.54 4.78
C ARG A 87 16.98 -11.95 4.77
#